data_AF-A0A352PQY3-F1
#
_entry.id   AF-A0A352PQY3-F1
#
_cell.length_a   1.000
_cell.length_b   1.000
_cell.length_c   1.000
_cell.angle_alpha   90.00
_cell.angle_beta   90.00
_cell.angle_gamma   90.00
#
_symmetry.space_group_name_H-M   'P 1'
#
loop_
_entity.id
_entity.type
_entity.pdbx_description
1 polymer ?
#
loop_
_entity_poly.entity_id
_entity_poly.type
_entity_poly.pdbx_seq_one_letter_code
_entity_poly.pdbx_strand_id
1 'polypeptide(L)'
;TDCRKSAERVNAWPGVREGLLEYLETGKRPWKKPEWSLPETGLGEPEANPHERFPRVARLIDIAILEKQPDKVLHWYDRLSLERSAWQHAVDADRIATAVKTFAPERAVVIWKNRAESLIAQVNPSAYQEAAVYLRKAGQVMTSLKTQAEWDRYLQELRRTHARKIRLIEVLDGLEGKPILKKRR
;
A
#
# COMPACT_ATOMS: atom_id res chain seq x y z
N THR A 1 15.03 5.37 15.55
CA THR A 1 16.20 6.15 15.05
C THR A 1 17.49 5.82 15.77
N ASP A 2 17.44 5.21 16.96
CA ASP A 2 18.66 5.00 17.75
C ASP A 2 19.48 3.77 17.33
N CYS A 3 18.83 2.70 16.85
CA CYS A 3 19.53 1.49 16.39
C CYS A 3 20.49 1.77 15.22
N ARG A 4 20.02 2.50 14.19
CA ARG A 4 20.85 2.89 13.04
C ARG A 4 22.03 3.75 13.47
N LYS A 5 21.78 4.80 14.26
CA LYS A 5 22.83 5.70 14.75
C LYS A 5 23.90 4.95 15.56
N SER A 6 23.50 4.01 16.40
CA SER A 6 24.43 3.20 17.19
C SER A 6 25.23 2.22 16.33
N ALA A 7 24.62 1.58 15.33
CA ALA A 7 25.31 0.67 14.43
C ALA A 7 26.27 1.39 13.46
N GLU A 8 25.94 2.62 13.05
CA GLU A 8 26.81 3.47 12.22
C GLU A 8 28.09 3.86 12.96
N ARG A 9 28.04 4.09 14.29
CA ARG A 9 29.23 4.40 15.11
C ARG A 9 30.30 3.30 15.10
N VAL A 10 29.90 2.06 14.84
CA VAL A 10 30.77 0.89 14.80
C VAL A 10 30.91 0.30 13.38
N ASN A 11 30.49 1.04 12.35
CA ASN A 11 30.51 0.63 10.93
C ASN A 11 29.80 -0.71 10.65
N ALA A 12 28.91 -1.17 11.53
CA ALA A 12 28.24 -2.46 11.41
C ALA A 12 26.85 -2.37 10.75
N TRP A 13 26.39 -1.16 10.40
CA TRP A 13 25.02 -0.95 9.91
C TRP A 13 24.63 -1.82 8.70
N PRO A 14 25.46 -2.05 7.68
CA PRO A 14 25.08 -2.90 6.55
C PRO A 14 24.70 -4.33 6.97
N GLY A 15 25.54 -4.99 7.76
CA GLY A 15 25.29 -6.36 8.23
C GLY A 15 24.15 -6.43 9.26
N VAL A 16 24.05 -5.43 10.14
CA VAL A 16 22.92 -5.30 11.06
C VAL A 16 21.60 -5.16 10.30
N ARG A 17 21.56 -4.30 9.29
CA ARG A 17 20.37 -4.07 8.47
C ARG A 17 19.97 -5.33 7.72
N GLU A 18 20.92 -6.04 7.11
CA GLU A 18 20.66 -7.30 6.40
C GLU A 18 20.05 -8.34 7.33
N GLY A 19 20.64 -8.57 8.51
CA GLY A 19 20.10 -9.52 9.48
C GLY A 19 18.71 -9.13 10.00
N LEU A 20 18.45 -7.82 10.18
CA LEU A 20 17.12 -7.34 10.57
C LEU A 20 16.07 -7.52 9.47
N LEU A 21 16.44 -7.32 8.20
CA LEU A 21 15.54 -7.57 7.08
C LEU A 21 15.23 -9.05 6.95
N GLU A 22 16.25 -9.92 7.01
CA GLU A 22 16.05 -11.36 6.97
C GLU A 22 15.18 -11.85 8.12
N TYR A 23 15.35 -11.30 9.32
CA TYR A 23 14.44 -11.59 10.43
C TYR A 23 12.99 -11.24 10.09
N LEU A 24 12.72 -10.08 9.49
CA LEU A 24 11.38 -9.71 9.07
C LEU A 24 10.84 -10.63 7.96
N GLU A 25 11.71 -11.20 7.13
CA GLU A 25 11.32 -12.11 6.04
C GLU A 25 11.07 -13.55 6.50
N THR A 26 11.91 -14.08 7.40
CA THR A 26 11.94 -15.52 7.74
C THR A 26 11.72 -15.83 9.21
N GLY A 27 11.77 -14.83 10.11
CA GLY A 27 11.74 -15.01 11.56
C GLY A 27 13.03 -15.55 12.19
N LYS A 28 14.10 -15.72 11.39
CA LYS A 28 15.40 -16.20 11.91
C LYS A 28 16.10 -15.06 12.64
N ARG A 29 16.39 -15.27 13.93
CA ARG A 29 17.08 -14.28 14.76
C ARG A 29 18.48 -14.00 14.23
N PRO A 30 18.86 -12.74 14.01
CA PRO A 30 20.09 -12.44 13.30
C PRO A 30 21.35 -12.73 14.12
N TRP A 31 21.29 -12.65 15.46
CA TRP A 31 22.38 -13.00 16.36
C TRP A 31 22.64 -14.51 16.51
N LYS A 32 21.82 -15.38 15.91
CA LYS A 32 22.10 -16.83 15.84
C LYS A 32 23.02 -17.20 14.68
N LYS A 33 23.41 -16.24 13.86
CA LYS A 33 24.31 -16.43 12.72
C LYS A 33 25.75 -16.13 13.11
N PRO A 34 26.72 -16.93 12.63
CA PRO A 34 28.15 -16.61 12.77
C PRO A 34 28.52 -15.23 12.20
N GLU A 35 27.81 -14.78 11.16
CA GLU A 35 28.08 -13.53 10.44
C GLU A 35 27.48 -12.27 11.10
N TRP A 36 26.95 -12.36 12.33
CA TRP A 36 26.33 -11.23 13.00
C TRP A 36 27.35 -10.17 13.42
N SER A 37 27.11 -8.92 12.99
CA SER A 37 28.11 -7.85 13.09
C SER A 37 28.16 -7.09 14.42
N LEU A 38 27.30 -7.42 15.39
CA LEU A 38 27.32 -6.79 16.72
C LEU A 38 27.88 -7.75 17.78
N PRO A 39 28.66 -7.24 18.75
CA PRO A 39 29.21 -8.05 19.82
C PRO A 39 28.10 -8.62 20.70
N GLU A 40 28.41 -9.71 21.41
CA GLU A 40 27.53 -10.25 22.45
C GLU A 40 27.29 -9.18 23.52
N THR A 41 26.03 -8.90 23.81
CA THR A 41 25.63 -7.81 24.70
C THR A 41 25.46 -8.25 26.15
N GLY A 42 25.56 -9.56 26.44
CA GLY A 42 25.28 -10.14 27.75
C GLY A 42 23.80 -10.04 28.18
N LEU A 43 22.93 -9.51 27.33
CA LEU A 43 21.50 -9.43 27.57
C LEU A 43 20.85 -10.79 27.26
N GLY A 44 19.89 -11.20 28.08
CA GLY A 44 19.12 -12.42 27.85
C GLY A 44 18.38 -12.39 26.52
N GLU A 45 18.20 -13.56 25.90
CA GLU A 45 17.41 -13.67 24.67
C GLU A 45 15.96 -13.25 24.94
N PRO A 46 15.34 -12.43 24.07
CA PRO A 46 13.92 -12.13 24.20
C PRO A 46 13.11 -13.41 24.04
N GLU A 47 12.02 -13.54 24.81
CA GLU A 47 11.10 -14.67 24.69
C GLU A 47 10.52 -14.73 23.27
N ALA A 48 10.37 -15.95 22.74
CA ALA A 48 9.71 -16.14 21.46
C ALA A 48 8.21 -15.91 21.62
N ASN A 49 7.65 -14.99 20.85
CA ASN A 49 6.21 -14.80 20.82
C ASN A 49 5.60 -15.76 19.78
N PRO A 50 4.80 -16.76 20.19
CA PRO A 50 4.23 -17.78 19.29
C PRO A 50 3.22 -17.20 18.30
N HIS A 51 2.76 -15.96 18.51
CA HIS A 51 1.84 -15.27 17.60
C HIS A 51 2.57 -14.45 16.53
N GLU A 52 3.91 -14.43 16.52
CA GLU A 52 4.66 -13.76 15.45
C GLU A 52 4.51 -14.52 14.14
N ARG A 53 3.96 -13.85 13.13
CA ARG A 53 3.83 -14.37 11.78
C ARG A 53 4.89 -13.74 10.89
N PHE A 54 5.54 -14.58 10.09
CA PHE A 54 6.54 -14.19 9.11
C PHE A 54 6.10 -14.70 7.73
N PRO A 55 6.41 -13.98 6.65
CA PRO A 55 7.08 -12.67 6.60
C PRO A 55 6.23 -11.53 7.20
N ARG A 56 6.87 -10.54 7.83
CA ARG A 56 6.23 -9.30 8.30
C ARG A 56 6.05 -8.30 7.16
N VAL A 57 5.22 -8.69 6.19
CA VAL A 57 5.05 -7.98 4.92
C VAL A 57 4.72 -6.49 5.10
N ALA A 58 3.83 -6.13 6.03
CA ALA A 58 3.49 -4.73 6.29
C ALA A 58 4.72 -3.87 6.67
N ARG A 59 5.63 -4.40 7.52
CA ARG A 59 6.86 -3.72 7.90
C ARG A 59 7.86 -3.64 6.75
N LEU A 60 7.96 -4.71 5.95
CA LEU A 60 8.83 -4.73 4.78
C LEU A 60 8.40 -3.69 3.74
N ILE A 61 7.09 -3.51 3.53
CA ILE A 61 6.52 -2.44 2.71
C ILE A 61 6.84 -1.07 3.31
N ASP A 62 6.61 -0.85 4.61
CA ASP A 62 6.92 0.42 5.27
C ASP A 62 8.39 0.82 5.07
N ILE A 63 9.31 -0.13 5.27
CA ILE A 63 10.75 0.08 5.08
C ILE A 63 11.05 0.40 3.62
N ALA A 64 10.51 -0.37 2.66
CA ALA A 64 10.73 -0.12 1.25
C ALA A 64 10.20 1.26 0.80
N ILE A 65 9.07 1.72 1.34
CA ILE A 65 8.54 3.07 1.11
C ILE A 65 9.50 4.12 1.69
N LEU A 66 9.95 3.95 2.93
CA LEU A 66 10.88 4.88 3.59
C LEU A 66 12.21 4.99 2.84
N GLU A 67 12.71 3.86 2.32
CA GLU A 67 13.95 3.79 1.56
C GLU A 67 13.77 4.07 0.07
N LYS A 68 12.56 4.47 -0.36
CA LYS A 68 12.24 4.82 -1.75
C LYS A 68 12.60 3.72 -2.76
N GLN A 69 12.31 2.46 -2.42
CA GLN A 69 12.50 1.28 -3.27
C GLN A 69 11.16 0.78 -3.81
N PRO A 70 10.62 1.41 -4.88
CA PRO A 70 9.27 1.12 -5.39
C PRO A 70 9.13 -0.30 -5.97
N ASP A 71 10.22 -0.89 -6.45
CA ASP A 71 10.32 -2.29 -6.89
C ASP A 71 10.02 -3.26 -5.74
N LYS A 72 10.64 -3.05 -4.57
CA LYS A 72 10.42 -3.89 -3.39
C LYS A 72 9.04 -3.68 -2.79
N VAL A 73 8.50 -2.45 -2.87
CA VAL A 73 7.12 -2.18 -2.47
C VAL A 73 6.16 -3.07 -3.25
N LEU A 74 6.31 -3.15 -4.58
CA LEU A 74 5.48 -4.01 -5.42
C LEU A 74 5.71 -5.50 -5.15
N HIS A 75 6.96 -5.93 -5.00
CA HIS A 75 7.29 -7.33 -4.67
C HIS A 75 6.53 -7.81 -3.42
N TRP A 76 6.59 -7.03 -2.34
CA TRP A 76 5.92 -7.37 -1.08
C TRP A 76 4.41 -7.21 -1.15
N TYR A 77 3.90 -6.21 -1.88
CA TYR A 77 2.47 -6.03 -2.11
C TYR A 77 1.86 -7.21 -2.87
N ASP A 78 2.53 -7.70 -3.91
CA ASP A 78 2.06 -8.82 -4.72
C ASP A 78 2.05 -10.11 -3.90
N ARG A 79 3.06 -10.32 -3.06
CA ARG A 79 3.09 -11.43 -2.10
C ARG A 79 1.93 -11.37 -1.10
N LEU A 80 1.60 -10.18 -0.59
CA LEU A 80 0.44 -9.97 0.28
C LEU A 80 -0.89 -10.32 -0.41
N SER A 81 -1.01 -9.95 -1.69
CA SER A 81 -2.23 -10.13 -2.46
C SER A 81 -2.59 -11.60 -2.70
N LEU A 82 -1.63 -12.52 -2.57
CA LEU A 82 -1.83 -13.97 -2.69
C LEU A 82 -2.38 -14.61 -1.40
N GLU A 83 -2.17 -14.00 -0.23
CA GLU A 83 -2.65 -14.52 1.08
C GLU A 83 -4.08 -14.04 1.45
N ARG A 84 -4.73 -13.37 0.48
CA ARG A 84 -6.15 -13.06 0.18
C ARG A 84 -7.26 -12.81 1.22
N SER A 85 -7.18 -12.99 2.54
CA SER A 85 -8.40 -12.73 3.36
C SER A 85 -8.28 -11.85 4.60
N ALA A 86 -7.14 -11.78 5.29
CA ALA A 86 -7.06 -11.02 6.56
C ALA A 86 -6.22 -9.74 6.48
N TRP A 87 -5.31 -9.62 5.52
CA TRP A 87 -4.24 -8.61 5.55
C TRP A 87 -4.41 -7.43 4.58
N GLN A 88 -5.44 -7.44 3.73
CA GLN A 88 -5.72 -6.32 2.82
C GLN A 88 -6.07 -5.02 3.56
N HIS A 89 -6.53 -5.12 4.81
CA HIS A 89 -6.76 -3.97 5.69
C HIS A 89 -5.53 -3.58 6.51
N ALA A 90 -4.50 -4.43 6.58
CA ALA A 90 -3.33 -4.19 7.40
C ALA A 90 -2.33 -3.22 6.75
N VAL A 91 -2.48 -2.93 5.47
CA VAL A 91 -1.55 -2.07 4.73
C VAL A 91 -2.31 -0.95 4.03
N ASP A 92 -1.77 0.26 4.14
CA ASP A 92 -2.33 1.45 3.55
C ASP A 92 -2.13 1.45 2.03
N ALA A 93 -3.18 1.08 1.30
CA ALA A 93 -3.20 1.03 -0.16
C ALA A 93 -2.88 2.40 -0.79
N ASP A 94 -3.25 3.51 -0.15
CA ASP A 94 -2.97 4.85 -0.68
C ASP A 94 -1.47 5.16 -0.61
N ARG A 95 -0.85 4.81 0.51
CA ARG A 95 0.58 5.02 0.73
C ARG A 95 1.42 4.17 -0.23
N ILE A 96 1.02 2.93 -0.47
CA ILE A 96 1.65 2.05 -1.47
C ILE A 96 1.52 2.65 -2.87
N ALA A 97 0.29 2.95 -3.32
CA ALA A 97 0.04 3.46 -4.66
C ALA A 97 0.80 4.78 -4.89
N THR A 98 0.84 5.65 -3.89
CA THR A 98 1.59 6.91 -3.95
C THR A 98 3.10 6.69 -4.06
N ALA A 99 3.65 5.68 -3.39
CA ALA A 99 5.08 5.36 -3.45
C ALA A 99 5.50 4.77 -4.80
N VAL A 100 4.60 4.04 -5.48
CA VAL A 100 4.93 3.37 -6.76
C VAL A 100 4.47 4.15 -7.99
N LYS A 101 3.64 5.20 -7.86
CA LYS A 101 3.03 5.91 -9.01
C LYS A 101 4.01 6.44 -10.04
N THR A 102 5.23 6.79 -9.66
CA THR A 102 6.26 7.30 -10.60
C THR A 102 7.02 6.18 -11.29
N PHE A 103 7.16 5.04 -10.62
CA PHE A 103 7.90 3.87 -11.12
C PHE A 103 7.02 2.93 -11.94
N ALA A 104 5.81 2.66 -11.45
CA ALA A 104 4.82 1.80 -12.07
C ALA A 104 3.43 2.46 -11.99
N PRO A 105 3.18 3.50 -12.80
CA PRO A 105 1.94 4.28 -12.76
C PRO A 105 0.69 3.45 -13.01
N GLU A 106 0.75 2.49 -13.93
CA GLU A 106 -0.36 1.55 -14.20
C GLU A 106 -0.71 0.71 -12.95
N ARG A 107 0.30 0.26 -12.20
CA ARG A 107 0.09 -0.49 -10.95
C ARG A 107 -0.55 0.38 -9.88
N ALA A 108 -0.12 1.62 -9.73
CA ALA A 108 -0.74 2.56 -8.80
C ALA A 108 -2.23 2.79 -9.12
N VAL A 109 -2.57 2.93 -10.41
CA VAL A 109 -3.96 3.05 -10.88
C VAL A 109 -4.78 1.82 -10.48
N VAL A 110 -4.25 0.61 -10.69
CA VAL A 110 -4.95 -0.62 -10.29
C VAL A 110 -5.20 -0.68 -8.78
N ILE A 111 -4.21 -0.31 -7.96
CA ILE A 111 -4.36 -0.30 -6.49
C ILE A 111 -5.46 0.67 -6.05
N TRP A 112 -5.48 1.90 -6.60
CA TRP A 112 -6.52 2.87 -6.29
C TRP A 112 -7.91 2.46 -6.80
N LYS A 113 -8.01 1.84 -8.00
CA LYS A 113 -9.27 1.28 -8.52
C LYS A 113 -9.82 0.20 -7.59
N ASN A 114 -9.00 -0.77 -7.21
CA ASN A 114 -9.40 -1.84 -6.28
C ASN A 114 -9.87 -1.28 -4.93
N ARG A 115 -9.19 -0.25 -4.41
CA ARG A 115 -9.60 0.41 -3.16
C ARG A 115 -10.93 1.14 -3.31
N ALA A 116 -11.15 1.85 -4.42
CA ALA A 116 -12.41 2.53 -4.71
C ALA A 116 -13.57 1.53 -4.84
N GLU A 117 -13.38 0.43 -5.56
CA GLU A 117 -14.40 -0.62 -5.74
C GLU A 117 -14.75 -1.31 -4.41
N SER A 118 -13.75 -1.57 -3.56
CA SER A 118 -13.98 -2.09 -2.20
C SER A 118 -14.83 -1.15 -1.35
N LEU A 119 -14.62 0.17 -1.46
CA LEU A 119 -15.45 1.17 -0.78
C LEU A 119 -16.87 1.25 -1.35
N ILE A 120 -17.01 1.17 -2.68
CA ILE A 120 -18.31 1.12 -3.35
C ILE A 120 -19.14 -0.10 -2.91
N ALA A 121 -18.46 -1.23 -2.65
CA ALA A 121 -19.10 -2.43 -2.14
C ALA A 121 -19.68 -2.27 -0.72
N GLN A 122 -19.24 -1.29 0.09
CA GLN A 122 -19.76 -1.06 1.45
C GLN A 122 -21.13 -0.36 1.48
N VAL A 123 -21.64 0.08 0.32
CA VAL A 123 -23.02 0.59 0.12
C VAL A 123 -23.44 1.73 1.06
N ASN A 124 -22.50 2.54 1.55
CA ASN A 124 -22.81 3.71 2.37
C ASN A 124 -22.30 5.02 1.70
N PRO A 125 -22.94 6.17 1.97
CA PRO A 125 -22.60 7.43 1.28
C PRO A 125 -21.18 7.93 1.55
N SER A 126 -20.65 7.74 2.76
CA SER A 126 -19.29 8.14 3.13
C SER A 126 -18.26 7.37 2.30
N ALA A 127 -18.45 6.07 2.15
CA ALA A 127 -17.58 5.21 1.36
C ALA A 127 -17.59 5.59 -0.12
N TYR A 128 -18.71 6.06 -0.68
CA TYR A 128 -18.73 6.59 -2.05
C TYR A 128 -17.88 7.86 -2.17
N GLN A 129 -17.95 8.78 -1.21
CA GLN A 129 -17.11 9.98 -1.22
C GLN A 129 -15.61 9.64 -1.09
N GLU A 130 -15.27 8.68 -0.25
CA GLU A 130 -13.90 8.17 -0.13
C GLU A 130 -13.43 7.47 -1.42
N ALA A 131 -14.29 6.66 -2.04
CA ALA A 131 -14.00 6.03 -3.33
C ALA A 131 -13.67 7.09 -4.40
N ALA A 132 -14.39 8.21 -4.40
CA ALA A 132 -14.15 9.32 -5.32
C ALA A 132 -12.72 9.87 -5.20
N VAL A 133 -12.17 9.96 -3.99
CA VAL A 133 -10.79 10.45 -3.76
C VAL A 133 -9.79 9.55 -4.48
N TYR A 134 -9.94 8.24 -4.36
CA TYR A 134 -9.07 7.27 -5.04
C TYR A 134 -9.27 7.30 -6.56
N LEU A 135 -10.51 7.42 -7.03
CA LEU A 135 -10.79 7.55 -8.46
C LEU A 135 -10.17 8.82 -9.06
N ARG A 136 -10.16 9.96 -8.34
CA ARG A 136 -9.45 11.17 -8.81
C ARG A 136 -7.96 10.93 -8.97
N LYS A 137 -7.32 10.27 -8.00
CA LYS A 137 -5.89 9.96 -8.06
C LYS A 137 -5.56 9.04 -9.24
N ALA A 138 -6.37 8.01 -9.46
CA ALA A 138 -6.24 7.11 -10.61
C ALA A 138 -6.44 7.86 -11.93
N GLY A 139 -7.49 8.67 -12.05
CA GLY A 139 -7.76 9.50 -13.22
C GLY A 139 -6.60 10.44 -13.55
N GLN A 140 -6.05 11.15 -12.56
CA GLN A 140 -4.89 12.02 -12.74
C GLN A 140 -3.67 11.29 -13.33
N VAL A 141 -3.37 10.09 -12.83
CA VAL A 141 -2.27 9.29 -13.37
C VAL A 141 -2.59 8.81 -14.79
N MET A 142 -3.81 8.34 -15.07
CA MET A 142 -4.21 7.92 -16.43
C MET A 142 -4.19 9.08 -17.43
N THR A 143 -4.59 10.29 -17.03
CA THR A 143 -4.45 11.50 -17.86
C THR A 143 -2.96 11.78 -18.15
N SER A 144 -2.09 11.65 -17.15
CA SER A 144 -0.64 11.81 -17.35
C SER A 144 -0.03 10.76 -18.28
N LEU A 145 -0.59 9.55 -18.29
CA LEU A 145 -0.22 8.45 -19.19
C LEU A 145 -0.84 8.58 -20.60
N LYS A 146 -1.64 9.62 -20.86
CA LYS A 146 -2.40 9.81 -22.11
C LYS A 146 -3.40 8.68 -22.39
N THR A 147 -3.82 7.92 -21.38
CA THR A 147 -4.79 6.81 -21.49
C THR A 147 -6.20 7.24 -21.10
N GLN A 148 -6.61 8.44 -21.51
CA GLN A 148 -7.91 9.02 -21.12
C GLN A 148 -9.10 8.19 -21.63
N ALA A 149 -9.03 7.65 -22.84
CA ALA A 149 -10.11 6.84 -23.42
C ALA A 149 -10.39 5.56 -22.60
N GLU A 150 -9.36 4.96 -22.01
CA GLU A 150 -9.50 3.81 -21.12
C GLU A 150 -10.13 4.19 -19.79
N TRP A 151 -9.77 5.36 -19.27
CA TRP A 151 -10.36 5.91 -18.05
C TRP A 151 -11.85 6.19 -18.22
N ASP A 152 -12.24 6.82 -19.33
CA ASP A 152 -13.63 7.13 -19.63
C ASP A 152 -14.46 5.85 -19.80
N ARG A 153 -13.92 4.84 -20.50
CA ARG A 153 -14.54 3.51 -20.62
C ARG A 153 -14.73 2.85 -19.25
N TYR A 154 -13.71 2.93 -18.38
CA TYR A 154 -13.80 2.39 -17.03
C TYR A 154 -14.90 3.06 -16.20
N LEU A 155 -14.99 4.40 -16.23
CA LEU A 155 -16.05 5.12 -15.53
C LEU A 155 -17.44 4.82 -16.09
N GLN A 156 -17.58 4.66 -17.41
CA GLN A 156 -18.85 4.25 -18.03
C GLN A 156 -19.29 2.86 -17.57
N GLU A 157 -18.36 1.89 -17.52
CA GLU A 157 -18.67 0.54 -17.04
C GLU A 157 -19.07 0.54 -15.55
N LEU A 158 -18.36 1.33 -14.74
CA LEU A 158 -18.66 1.48 -13.32
C LEU A 158 -20.07 2.04 -13.10
N ARG A 159 -20.48 3.04 -13.89
CA ARG A 159 -21.85 3.60 -13.87
C ARG A 159 -22.88 2.57 -14.28
N ARG A 160 -22.64 1.81 -15.35
CA ARG A 160 -23.56 0.78 -15.84
C ARG A 160 -23.79 -0.31 -14.78
N THR A 161 -22.69 -0.78 -14.19
CA THR A 161 -22.70 -1.82 -13.14
C THR A 161 -23.46 -1.35 -11.89
N HIS A 162 -23.39 -0.06 -11.58
CA HIS A 162 -23.96 0.51 -10.37
C HIS A 162 -25.09 1.52 -10.62
N ALA A 163 -25.80 1.42 -11.74
CA ALA A 163 -26.82 2.41 -12.16
C ALA A 163 -27.93 2.64 -11.12
N ARG A 164 -28.21 1.65 -10.26
CA ARG A 164 -29.22 1.74 -9.19
C ARG A 164 -28.74 2.48 -7.94
N LYS A 165 -27.43 2.74 -7.80
CA LYS A 165 -26.83 3.43 -6.65
C LYS A 165 -26.78 4.94 -6.93
N ILE A 166 -27.92 5.62 -6.84
CA ILE A 166 -28.07 7.05 -7.21
C ILE A 166 -26.98 7.95 -6.61
N ARG A 167 -26.70 7.82 -5.30
CA ARG A 167 -25.65 8.59 -4.61
C ARG A 167 -24.24 8.34 -5.16
N LEU A 168 -23.96 7.12 -5.63
CA LEU A 168 -22.68 6.83 -6.27
C LEU A 168 -22.60 7.50 -7.64
N ILE A 169 -23.68 7.48 -8.42
CA ILE A 169 -23.74 8.15 -9.72
C ILE A 169 -23.49 9.66 -9.57
N GLU A 170 -24.12 10.32 -8.59
CA GLU A 170 -23.87 11.74 -8.28
C GLU A 170 -22.39 12.02 -7.97
N VAL A 171 -21.75 11.13 -7.21
CA VAL A 171 -20.33 11.23 -6.88
C VAL A 171 -19.45 11.06 -8.12
N LEU A 172 -19.77 10.09 -8.98
CA LEU A 172 -19.05 9.84 -10.24
C LEU A 172 -19.20 11.01 -11.22
N ASP A 173 -20.37 11.65 -11.28
CA ASP A 173 -20.60 12.81 -12.14
C ASP A 173 -19.74 14.01 -11.69
N GLY A 174 -19.55 14.19 -10.39
CA GLY A 174 -18.65 15.20 -9.83
C GLY A 174 -17.17 14.99 -10.18
N LEU A 175 -16.75 13.79 -10.60
CA LEU A 175 -15.36 13.52 -11.02
C LEU A 175 -15.02 14.12 -12.39
N GLU A 176 -16.01 14.26 -13.28
CA GLU A 176 -15.84 14.80 -14.64
C GLU A 176 -15.93 16.34 -14.69
N GLY A 177 -15.98 17.00 -13.53
CA GLY A 177 -16.22 18.44 -13.46
C GLY A 177 -17.64 18.83 -13.86
N LYS A 178 -18.56 17.86 -14.01
CA LYS A 178 -19.98 18.17 -14.15
C LYS A 178 -20.46 18.72 -12.80
N PRO A 179 -21.07 19.92 -12.77
CA PRO A 179 -21.51 20.51 -11.52
C PRO A 179 -22.50 19.56 -10.85
N ILE A 180 -22.17 19.13 -9.63
CA ILE A 180 -23.06 18.40 -8.74
C ILE A 180 -24.33 19.22 -8.68
N LEU A 181 -25.42 18.70 -9.25
CA LEU A 181 -26.70 19.39 -9.40
C LEU A 181 -27.04 20.13 -8.09
N LYS A 182 -27.06 21.47 -8.17
CA LYS A 182 -27.47 22.34 -7.08
C LYS A 182 -28.78 21.80 -6.51
N LYS A 183 -28.73 21.43 -5.24
CA LYS A 183 -29.86 21.06 -4.40
C LYS A 183 -31.00 22.06 -4.63
N ARG A 184 -32.10 21.62 -5.28
CA ARG A 184 -33.35 22.38 -5.35
C ARG A 184 -33.86 22.52 -3.92
N ARG A 185 -33.93 23.75 -3.43
CA ARG A 185 -34.72 24.13 -2.27
C ARG A 185 -35.93 24.88 -2.77
#